data_AF-T0YEP6-F1
#
_entry.id   AF-T0YEP6-F1
#
_cell.length_a   1.000
_cell.length_b   1.000
_cell.length_c   1.000
_cell.angle_alpha   90.00
_cell.angle_beta   90.00
_cell.angle_gamma   90.00
#
_symmetry.space_group_name_H-M   'P 1'
#
loop_
_entity.id
_entity.type
_entity.pdbx_description
1 polymer ?
#
loop_
_entity_poly.entity_id
_entity_poly.type
_entity_poly.pdbx_seq_one_letter_code
_entity_poly.pdbx_strand_id
1 'polypeptide(L)'
;GRITYLFSSLLLGPDKKTKDEGPIHIEIPHYKLDLKTEINGSIDWINQNLLPPGKKVMLLQWSGDTRPGKAALAQLATTSVLNINGSDTRFDDNTPSYTFVFPYFRMVGGYIQYFNSDVNDYILTNDWHGPYFGYLNVIKTFERTDRPIRVDPINVYFHFYAGQRESSLN
;
A
#
# COMPACT_ATOMS: atom_id res chain seq x y z
N GLY A 1 -9.50 18.89 -1.05
CA GLY A 1 -9.79 18.22 -2.33
C GLY A 1 -9.84 16.72 -2.09
N ARG A 2 -10.81 15.99 -2.66
CA ARG A 2 -10.89 14.52 -2.48
C ARG A 2 -9.76 13.86 -3.28
N ILE A 3 -8.92 13.09 -2.60
CA ILE A 3 -7.82 12.30 -3.20
C ILE A 3 -8.44 11.10 -3.91
N THR A 4 -8.06 10.88 -5.17
CA THR A 4 -8.43 9.70 -5.96
C THR A 4 -7.21 8.77 -6.02
N TYR A 5 -7.41 7.52 -5.61
CA TYR A 5 -6.40 6.47 -5.58
C TYR A 5 -6.44 5.62 -6.85
N LEU A 6 -5.27 5.23 -7.34
CA LEU A 6 -5.10 4.15 -8.32
C LEU A 6 -4.41 2.97 -7.63
N PHE A 7 -5.00 1.79 -7.76
CA PHE A 7 -4.34 0.50 -7.54
C PHE A 7 -3.96 -0.05 -8.92
N SER A 8 -2.67 0.00 -9.28
CA SER A 8 -2.16 -0.72 -10.46
C SER A 8 -1.76 -2.11 -9.99
N SER A 9 -2.39 -3.17 -10.51
CA SER A 9 -2.27 -4.55 -10.00
C SER A 9 -1.11 -5.37 -10.57
N LEU A 10 -0.12 -4.76 -11.23
CA LEU A 10 0.78 -5.48 -12.14
C LEU A 10 2.26 -5.10 -12.04
N LEU A 11 2.73 -4.75 -10.84
CA LEU A 11 4.15 -4.41 -10.62
C LEU A 11 4.89 -5.48 -9.82
N LEU A 12 5.06 -6.66 -10.41
CA LEU A 12 6.03 -7.64 -9.94
C LEU A 12 6.90 -8.11 -11.12
N GLY A 13 8.21 -7.94 -10.96
CA GLY A 13 9.19 -8.49 -11.89
C GLY A 13 9.18 -10.04 -11.84
N PRO A 14 9.64 -10.71 -12.91
CA PRO A 14 9.64 -12.14 -12.98
C PRO A 14 10.85 -12.66 -12.19
N ASP A 15 10.74 -12.83 -10.88
CA ASP A 15 11.62 -13.76 -10.18
C ASP A 15 10.98 -14.34 -8.92
N LYS A 16 11.12 -15.67 -8.83
CA LYS A 16 10.37 -16.59 -7.97
C LYS A 16 10.44 -16.26 -6.49
N LYS A 17 9.28 -16.08 -5.86
CA LYS A 17 9.02 -16.52 -4.48
C LYS A 17 7.63 -17.17 -4.41
N THR A 18 7.61 -18.49 -4.33
CA THR A 18 6.43 -19.26 -3.92
C THR A 18 6.17 -18.99 -2.44
N LYS A 19 5.18 -18.16 -2.13
CA LYS A 19 4.34 -18.40 -0.95
C LYS A 19 3.23 -19.35 -1.40
N ASP A 20 2.76 -20.21 -0.51
CA ASP A 20 1.82 -21.31 -0.76
C ASP A 20 0.40 -20.90 -1.26
N GLU A 21 0.27 -19.76 -1.94
CA GLU A 21 -0.98 -19.06 -2.29
C GLU A 21 -1.23 -18.97 -3.82
N GLY A 22 -0.53 -19.78 -4.63
CA GLY A 22 -0.72 -19.81 -6.09
C GLY A 22 0.11 -18.77 -6.86
N PRO A 23 -0.10 -18.64 -8.19
CA PRO A 23 0.70 -17.74 -9.01
C PRO A 23 0.47 -16.28 -8.60
N ILE A 24 1.57 -15.54 -8.42
CA ILE A 24 1.61 -14.15 -7.93
C ILE A 24 0.98 -13.15 -8.95
N HIS A 25 0.53 -13.66 -10.09
CA HIS A 25 -0.19 -12.92 -11.12
C HIS A 25 -1.08 -13.87 -11.91
N ILE A 26 -2.15 -13.33 -12.49
CA ILE A 26 -2.95 -14.04 -13.49
C ILE A 26 -2.10 -14.14 -14.77
N GLU A 27 -1.91 -15.35 -15.31
CA GLU A 27 -1.28 -15.52 -16.61
C GLU A 27 -2.21 -14.94 -17.70
N ILE A 28 -1.79 -13.83 -18.28
CA ILE A 28 -2.49 -13.21 -19.42
C ILE A 28 -1.72 -13.61 -20.69
N PRO A 29 -2.32 -14.38 -21.61
CA PRO A 29 -1.66 -14.79 -22.83
C PRO A 29 -1.05 -13.60 -23.58
N HIS A 30 0.22 -13.73 -23.96
CA HIS A 30 1.00 -12.71 -24.70
C HIS A 30 1.25 -11.38 -23.96
N TYR A 31 0.86 -11.28 -22.69
CA TYR A 31 1.18 -10.10 -21.89
C TYR A 31 2.69 -9.98 -21.69
N LYS A 32 3.18 -8.75 -21.85
CA LYS A 32 4.55 -8.35 -21.50
C LYS A 32 4.44 -7.12 -20.64
N LEU A 33 5.08 -7.17 -19.47
CA LEU A 33 5.14 -6.04 -18.58
C LEU A 33 5.76 -4.82 -19.29
N ASP A 34 4.97 -3.75 -19.38
CA ASP A 34 5.43 -2.43 -19.82
C ASP A 34 5.04 -1.39 -18.77
N LEU A 35 6.03 -0.87 -18.06
CA LEU A 35 5.82 0.09 -16.97
C LEU A 35 5.12 1.36 -17.43
N LYS A 36 5.34 1.79 -18.68
CA LYS A 36 4.67 2.98 -19.20
C LYS A 36 3.17 2.73 -19.36
N THR A 37 2.79 1.58 -19.90
CA THR A 37 1.39 1.16 -19.99
C THR A 37 0.78 0.97 -18.59
N GLU A 38 1.47 0.25 -17.70
CA GLU A 38 0.96 -0.07 -16.36
C GLU A 38 0.81 1.14 -15.44
N ILE A 39 1.63 2.18 -15.62
CA ILE A 39 1.62 3.39 -14.79
C ILE A 39 0.92 4.54 -15.50
N ASN A 40 1.50 5.06 -16.59
CA ASN A 40 0.91 6.21 -17.28
C ASN A 40 -0.39 5.84 -17.98
N GLY A 41 -0.42 4.69 -18.65
CA GLY A 41 -1.62 4.21 -19.33
C GLY A 41 -2.79 4.02 -18.38
N SER A 42 -2.57 3.45 -17.19
CA SER A 42 -3.62 3.29 -16.17
C SER A 42 -4.08 4.63 -15.58
N ILE A 43 -3.15 5.55 -15.29
CA ILE A 43 -3.46 6.92 -14.85
C ILE A 43 -4.34 7.63 -15.89
N ASP A 44 -3.94 7.59 -17.16
CA ASP A 44 -4.65 8.25 -18.26
C ASP A 44 -6.02 7.63 -18.48
N TRP A 45 -6.11 6.31 -18.48
CA TRP A 45 -7.37 5.60 -18.65
C TRP A 45 -8.37 5.94 -17.53
N ILE A 46 -7.94 5.96 -16.27
CA ILE A 46 -8.80 6.36 -15.15
C ILE A 46 -9.26 7.82 -15.30
N ASN A 47 -8.33 8.74 -15.59
CA ASN A 47 -8.64 10.15 -15.78
C ASN A 47 -9.69 10.38 -16.87
N GLN A 48 -9.63 9.62 -17.95
CA GLN A 48 -10.50 9.78 -19.12
C GLN A 48 -11.86 9.08 -18.96
N ASN A 49 -11.91 7.94 -18.25
CA ASN A 49 -13.07 7.05 -18.28
C ASN A 49 -13.82 6.93 -16.95
N LEU A 50 -13.15 7.07 -15.81
CA LEU A 50 -13.75 6.79 -14.50
C LEU A 50 -13.97 8.02 -13.64
N LEU A 51 -13.19 9.09 -13.82
CA LEU A 51 -13.25 10.24 -12.93
C LEU A 51 -14.32 11.24 -13.37
N PRO A 52 -15.06 11.83 -12.42
CA PRO A 52 -16.00 12.90 -12.74
C PRO A 52 -15.25 14.15 -13.24
N PRO A 53 -15.92 15.04 -13.99
CA PRO A 53 -15.32 16.27 -14.50
C PRO A 53 -14.58 17.06 -13.42
N GLY A 54 -13.38 17.55 -13.77
CA GLY A 54 -12.54 18.35 -12.87
C GLY A 54 -11.73 17.54 -11.85
N LYS A 55 -11.79 16.20 -11.86
CA LYS A 55 -10.92 15.34 -11.05
C LYS A 55 -9.84 14.67 -11.90
N LYS A 56 -8.71 14.41 -11.25
CA LYS A 56 -7.59 13.64 -11.78
C LYS A 56 -7.02 12.70 -10.73
N VAL A 57 -6.34 11.64 -11.14
CA VAL A 57 -5.52 10.79 -10.27
C VAL A 57 -4.42 11.66 -9.66
N MET A 58 -4.22 11.51 -8.35
CA MET A 58 -3.21 12.28 -7.60
C MET A 58 -2.26 11.38 -6.81
N LEU A 59 -2.62 10.11 -6.60
CA LEU A 59 -1.88 9.20 -5.74
C LEU A 59 -1.98 7.75 -6.28
N LEU A 60 -0.84 7.10 -6.41
CA LEU A 60 -0.69 5.70 -6.77
C LEU A 60 -0.32 4.89 -5.51
N GLN A 61 -1.05 3.80 -5.27
CA GLN A 61 -0.66 2.78 -4.30
C GLN A 61 -0.03 1.60 -5.04
N TRP A 62 1.16 1.18 -4.63
CA TRP A 62 1.88 0.09 -5.31
C TRP A 62 1.20 -1.25 -5.02
N SER A 63 1.00 -2.08 -6.05
CA SER A 63 0.57 -3.47 -5.87
C SER A 63 1.68 -4.40 -5.39
N GLY A 64 1.29 -5.63 -5.09
CA GLY A 64 2.21 -6.73 -4.84
C GLY A 64 2.87 -6.55 -3.49
N ASP A 65 4.19 -6.73 -3.45
CA ASP A 65 4.96 -6.57 -2.22
C ASP A 65 5.19 -5.09 -1.84
N THR A 66 4.62 -4.15 -2.58
CA THR A 66 4.71 -2.70 -2.35
C THR A 66 6.15 -2.17 -2.36
N ARG A 67 7.08 -2.86 -3.03
CA ARG A 67 8.50 -2.44 -3.13
C ARG A 67 8.87 -2.16 -4.58
N PRO A 68 8.33 -1.10 -5.20
CA PRO A 68 8.69 -0.72 -6.56
C PRO A 68 10.20 -0.57 -6.75
N GLY A 69 10.69 -1.08 -7.87
CA GLY A 69 12.07 -0.88 -8.29
C GLY A 69 12.31 0.52 -8.88
N LYS A 70 13.58 0.85 -9.13
CA LYS A 70 14.01 2.12 -9.72
C LYS A 70 13.23 2.47 -11.00
N ALA A 71 13.03 1.50 -11.89
CA ALA A 71 12.38 1.74 -13.18
C ALA A 71 10.91 2.17 -13.03
N ALA A 72 10.16 1.56 -12.12
CA ALA A 72 8.77 1.91 -11.85
C ALA A 72 8.65 3.30 -11.21
N LEU A 73 9.51 3.60 -10.24
CA LEU A 73 9.57 4.93 -9.62
C LEU A 73 9.99 6.02 -10.61
N ALA A 74 10.97 5.73 -11.47
CA ALA A 74 11.40 6.64 -12.53
C ALA A 74 10.26 6.92 -13.53
N GLN A 75 9.51 5.88 -13.89
CA GLN A 75 8.35 6.03 -14.78
C GLN A 75 7.27 6.90 -14.15
N LEU A 76 6.91 6.67 -12.88
CA LEU A 76 5.93 7.50 -12.19
C LEU A 76 6.38 8.95 -12.04
N ALA A 77 7.68 9.19 -11.84
CA ALA A 77 8.26 10.53 -11.75
C ALA A 77 8.12 11.37 -13.04
N THR A 78 7.72 10.76 -14.17
CA THR A 78 7.33 11.48 -15.39
C THR A 78 5.94 12.14 -15.30
N THR A 79 5.21 11.87 -14.22
CA THR A 79 3.84 12.36 -13.98
C THR A 79 3.79 13.30 -12.77
N SER A 80 2.65 13.94 -12.53
CA SER A 80 2.38 14.68 -11.29
C SER A 80 1.75 13.82 -10.18
N VAL A 81 1.68 12.50 -10.36
CA VAL A 81 1.02 11.58 -9.43
C VAL A 81 2.01 11.18 -8.33
N LEU A 82 1.59 11.34 -7.08
CA LEU A 82 2.35 10.93 -5.90
C LEU A 82 2.27 9.41 -5.72
N ASN A 83 3.14 8.85 -4.88
CA ASN A 83 3.05 7.44 -4.50
C ASN A 83 3.04 7.27 -2.99
N ILE A 84 2.40 6.21 -2.51
CA ILE A 84 2.40 5.82 -1.10
C ILE A 84 2.26 4.30 -0.96
N ASN A 85 2.60 3.80 0.23
CA ASN A 85 2.49 2.44 0.77
C ASN A 85 3.82 1.67 0.87
N GLY A 86 3.83 0.65 1.73
CA GLY A 86 4.91 -0.33 1.90
C GLY A 86 5.61 -0.36 3.27
N SER A 87 5.07 0.29 4.29
CA SER A 87 5.49 0.10 5.69
C SER A 87 4.60 -0.89 6.42
N ASP A 88 5.19 -1.50 7.44
CA ASP A 88 4.51 -2.35 8.42
C ASP A 88 4.68 -1.78 9.84
N THR A 89 4.60 -0.45 10.00
CA THR A 89 4.76 0.19 11.31
C THR A 89 3.81 -0.40 12.32
N ARG A 90 4.37 -0.90 13.42
CA ARG A 90 3.62 -1.37 14.57
C ARG A 90 4.29 -0.90 15.84
N PHE A 91 3.49 -0.46 16.79
CA PHE A 91 3.95 -0.20 18.14
C PHE A 91 2.86 -0.62 19.13
N ASP A 92 2.53 -1.91 19.11
CA ASP A 92 1.50 -2.51 19.96
C ASP A 92 2.12 -3.42 21.04
N ASP A 93 1.31 -4.14 21.81
CA ASP A 93 1.80 -5.01 22.90
C ASP A 93 2.65 -6.18 22.41
N ASN A 94 2.46 -6.63 21.17
CA ASN A 94 3.26 -7.70 20.57
C ASN A 94 4.58 -7.17 19.97
N THR A 95 4.65 -5.85 19.73
CA THR A 95 5.80 -5.15 19.13
C THR A 95 6.10 -3.85 19.88
N PRO A 96 6.43 -3.90 21.20
CA PRO A 96 6.49 -2.71 22.04
C PRO A 96 7.82 -1.95 21.91
N SER A 97 8.22 -1.60 20.68
CA SER A 97 9.48 -0.91 20.42
C SER A 97 9.43 -0.01 19.18
N TYR A 98 10.09 1.14 19.26
CA TYR A 98 10.33 2.03 18.11
C TYR A 98 11.09 1.35 16.95
N THR A 99 11.76 0.22 17.19
CA THR A 99 12.40 -0.56 16.12
C THR A 99 11.41 -1.11 15.09
N PHE A 100 10.12 -1.11 15.41
CA PHE A 100 9.03 -1.50 14.51
C PHE A 100 8.31 -0.28 13.91
N VAL A 101 8.75 0.95 14.16
CA VAL A 101 8.25 2.17 13.52
C VAL A 101 9.09 2.45 12.28
N PHE A 102 8.46 2.41 11.11
CA PHE A 102 9.16 2.59 9.83
C PHE A 102 9.43 4.07 9.54
N PRO A 103 10.47 4.40 8.76
CA PRO A 103 10.65 5.75 8.25
C PRO A 103 9.51 6.13 7.29
N TYR A 104 9.23 7.41 7.07
CA TYR A 104 8.14 7.82 6.17
C TYR A 104 8.42 7.60 4.68
N PHE A 105 9.69 7.38 4.32
CA PHE A 105 10.07 7.18 2.94
C PHE A 105 11.38 6.40 2.84
N ARG A 106 11.63 5.88 1.62
CA ARG A 106 12.93 5.37 1.22
C ARG A 106 13.37 5.95 -0.13
N MET A 107 14.69 6.01 -0.33
CA MET A 107 15.29 6.38 -1.61
C MET A 107 15.62 5.13 -2.42
N VAL A 108 15.21 5.10 -3.69
CA VAL A 108 15.52 4.02 -4.64
C VAL A 108 16.02 4.62 -5.93
N GLY A 109 17.33 4.53 -6.16
CA GLY A 109 17.95 4.99 -7.41
C GLY A 109 17.71 6.46 -7.76
N GLY A 110 17.60 7.32 -6.73
CA GLY A 110 17.35 8.76 -6.87
C GLY A 110 15.88 9.18 -6.72
N TYR A 111 14.96 8.22 -6.62
CA TYR A 111 13.52 8.49 -6.49
C TYR A 111 13.01 8.17 -5.08
N ILE A 112 11.98 8.87 -4.64
CA ILE A 112 11.36 8.69 -3.32
C ILE A 112 10.16 7.76 -3.44
N GLN A 113 10.12 6.73 -2.60
CA GLN A 113 8.90 6.01 -2.25
C GLN A 113 8.43 6.46 -0.87
N TYR A 114 7.20 6.95 -0.76
CA TYR A 114 6.60 7.25 0.55
C TYR A 114 5.88 6.02 1.09
N PHE A 115 5.98 5.80 2.39
CA PHE A 115 5.23 4.74 3.06
C PHE A 115 3.91 5.26 3.62
N ASN A 116 2.99 4.33 3.88
CA ASN A 116 1.92 4.55 4.84
C ASN A 116 2.53 4.83 6.23
N SER A 117 1.76 5.38 7.15
CA SER A 117 2.24 5.50 8.53
C SER A 117 2.09 4.17 9.26
N ASP A 118 0.95 3.48 9.11
CA ASP A 118 0.58 2.35 9.95
C ASP A 118 0.34 1.06 9.17
N VAL A 119 0.48 -0.06 9.87
CA VAL A 119 0.26 -1.41 9.36
C VAL A 119 -1.13 -1.61 8.73
N ASN A 120 -1.19 -2.46 7.70
CA ASN A 120 -2.44 -2.90 7.08
C ASN A 120 -3.17 -3.98 7.92
N ASP A 121 -4.50 -4.04 7.82
CA ASP A 121 -5.35 -5.02 8.51
C ASP A 121 -4.96 -6.47 8.25
N TYR A 122 -4.53 -6.78 7.02
CA TYR A 122 -4.03 -8.09 6.60
C TYR A 122 -2.96 -8.64 7.56
N ILE A 123 -2.03 -7.79 8.03
CA ILE A 123 -0.94 -8.23 8.92
C ILE A 123 -1.47 -8.49 10.32
N LEU A 124 -2.36 -7.63 10.81
CA LEU A 124 -2.92 -7.75 12.16
C LEU A 124 -3.96 -8.88 12.30
N THR A 125 -4.50 -9.34 11.18
CA THR A 125 -5.50 -10.42 11.11
C THR A 125 -4.95 -11.73 10.54
N ASN A 126 -3.62 -11.81 10.33
CA ASN A 126 -2.93 -12.98 9.77
C ASN A 126 -3.55 -13.43 8.43
N ASP A 127 -3.61 -12.54 7.45
CA ASP A 127 -4.29 -12.78 6.17
C ASP A 127 -5.73 -13.27 6.37
N TRP A 128 -6.46 -12.58 7.25
CA TRP A 128 -7.84 -12.95 7.58
C TRP A 128 -8.01 -14.37 8.16
N HIS A 129 -6.96 -15.00 8.70
CA HIS A 129 -7.08 -16.24 9.48
C HIS A 129 -7.38 -15.98 10.98
N GLY A 130 -7.36 -14.72 11.37
CA GLY A 130 -7.65 -14.25 12.71
C GLY A 130 -6.37 -13.95 13.53
N PRO A 131 -6.53 -13.26 14.67
CA PRO A 131 -7.79 -12.80 15.25
C PRO A 131 -8.46 -11.73 14.38
N TYR A 132 -9.75 -11.88 14.08
CA TYR A 132 -10.47 -10.97 13.18
C TYR A 132 -10.65 -9.55 13.76
N PHE A 133 -10.57 -9.42 15.08
CA PHE A 133 -10.52 -8.14 15.80
C PHE A 133 -9.11 -7.53 15.85
N GLY A 134 -8.10 -8.20 15.27
CA GLY A 134 -6.70 -7.83 15.41
C GLY A 134 -6.37 -6.41 14.95
N TYR A 135 -7.18 -5.86 14.02
CA TYR A 135 -7.01 -4.50 13.54
C TYR A 135 -7.10 -3.45 14.66
N LEU A 136 -7.85 -3.71 15.75
CA LEU A 136 -7.91 -2.83 16.92
C LEU A 136 -6.55 -2.55 17.55
N ASN A 137 -5.55 -3.42 17.35
CA ASN A 137 -4.20 -3.19 17.86
C ASN A 137 -3.54 -1.94 17.26
N VAL A 138 -4.01 -1.44 16.11
CA VAL A 138 -3.54 -0.19 15.52
C VAL A 138 -3.76 1.01 16.44
N ILE A 139 -4.78 0.98 17.31
CA ILE A 139 -5.05 2.03 18.30
C ILE A 139 -3.86 2.21 19.23
N LYS A 140 -3.23 1.11 19.67
CA LYS A 140 -2.03 1.17 20.52
C LYS A 140 -0.84 1.75 19.78
N THR A 141 -0.69 1.42 18.49
CA THR A 141 0.33 2.05 17.64
C THR A 141 0.12 3.56 17.62
N PHE A 142 -1.09 4.04 17.34
CA PHE A 142 -1.40 5.47 17.34
C PHE A 142 -1.08 6.14 18.68
N GLU A 143 -1.48 5.54 19.80
CA GLU A 143 -1.22 6.09 21.14
C GLU A 143 0.27 6.19 21.45
N ARG A 144 1.05 5.16 21.08
CA ARG A 144 2.49 5.08 21.37
C ARG A 144 3.36 5.87 20.41
N THR A 145 2.90 6.13 19.19
CA THR A 145 3.59 7.03 18.25
C THR A 145 3.16 8.48 18.39
N ASP A 146 2.08 8.78 19.13
CA ASP A 146 1.61 10.14 19.43
C ASP A 146 2.33 10.78 20.64
N ARG A 147 2.71 9.98 21.64
CA ARG A 147 3.21 10.48 22.93
C ARG A 147 4.51 9.78 23.38
N PRO A 148 5.41 10.50 24.07
CA PRO A 148 5.31 11.92 24.48
C PRO A 148 5.57 12.91 23.34
N ILE A 149 6.09 12.45 22.21
CA ILE A 149 6.31 13.24 21.00
C ILE A 149 5.69 12.46 19.85
N ARG A 150 4.96 13.16 18.97
CA ARG A 150 4.43 12.54 17.76
C ARG A 150 5.57 12.21 16.81
N VAL A 151 5.77 10.92 16.55
CA VAL A 151 6.78 10.39 15.61
C VAL A 151 6.18 9.66 14.43
N ASP A 152 4.86 9.61 14.29
CA ASP A 152 4.18 9.02 13.14
C ASP A 152 2.83 9.72 12.93
N PRO A 153 2.42 10.06 11.69
CA PRO A 153 1.04 10.41 11.42
C PRO A 153 0.13 9.18 11.58
N ILE A 154 -1.18 9.40 11.47
CA ILE A 154 -2.17 8.33 11.55
C ILE A 154 -2.74 8.09 10.16
N ASN A 155 -2.83 6.83 9.74
CA ASN A 155 -3.67 6.41 8.63
C ASN A 155 -4.47 5.15 8.98
N VAL A 156 -5.52 4.91 8.19
CA VAL A 156 -6.35 3.70 8.29
C VAL A 156 -6.22 2.97 6.96
N TYR A 157 -5.54 1.83 6.98
CA TYR A 157 -5.43 0.91 5.84
C TYR A 157 -6.11 -0.41 6.19
N PHE A 158 -7.23 -0.66 5.52
CA PHE A 158 -8.02 -1.88 5.65
C PHE A 158 -8.53 -2.35 4.28
N HIS A 159 -8.95 -3.60 4.20
CA HIS A 159 -9.64 -4.15 3.05
C HIS A 159 -11.14 -4.30 3.33
N PHE A 160 -11.97 -4.29 2.28
CA PHE A 160 -13.43 -4.42 2.45
C PHE A 160 -13.87 -5.75 3.09
N TYR A 161 -13.04 -6.81 3.01
CA TYR A 161 -13.33 -8.05 3.71
C TYR A 161 -13.36 -7.87 5.24
N ALA A 162 -12.82 -6.78 5.77
CA ALA A 162 -12.90 -6.43 7.19
C ALA A 162 -14.35 -6.36 7.72
N GLY A 163 -15.35 -6.23 6.85
CA GLY A 163 -16.76 -6.28 7.23
C GLY A 163 -17.39 -7.68 7.28
N GLN A 164 -16.65 -8.75 6.97
CA GLN A 164 -17.23 -10.10 6.80
C GLN A 164 -17.50 -10.84 8.12
N ARG A 165 -16.88 -10.43 9.23
CA ARG A 165 -17.01 -11.10 10.53
C ARG A 165 -17.58 -10.14 11.56
N GLU A 166 -18.49 -10.59 12.39
CA GLU A 166 -19.05 -9.75 13.46
C GLU A 166 -17.96 -9.25 14.43
N SER A 167 -16.95 -10.08 14.68
CA SER A 167 -15.82 -9.75 15.55
C SER A 167 -14.88 -8.68 15.00
N SER A 168 -15.00 -8.28 13.72
CA SER A 168 -14.22 -7.19 13.14
C SER A 168 -14.99 -5.86 13.07
N LEU A 169 -16.24 -5.82 13.56
CA LEU A 169 -17.10 -4.64 13.55
C LEU A 169 -17.11 -3.84 14.87
N ASN A 170 -16.48 -4.37 15.92
CA ASN A 170 -16.56 -3.84 17.29
C ASN A 170 -15.17 -3.57 17.86
#